data_AF-A0A5K1FLH5-F1
#
_entry.id   AF-A0A5K1FLH5-F1
#
_cell.length_a   1.000
_cell.length_b   1.000
_cell.length_c   1.000
_cell.angle_alpha   90.00
_cell.angle_beta   90.00
_cell.angle_gamma   90.00
#
_symmetry.space_group_name_H-M   'P 1'
#
loop_
_entity.id
_entity.type
_entity.pdbx_description
1 polymer ?
#
loop_
_entity_poly.entity_id
_entity_poly.type
_entity_poly.pdbx_seq_one_letter_code
_entity_poly.pdbx_strand_id
1 'polypeptide(L)'
;MASMMDSTWWMLAIPLSFTSSPLSLTTQFLILFLAFVALALFFPPGGLAWSLRRSPLRGPAGIPLFGCLPVMASATPHRWLSATARSLSALDVMSFSVGLTRVVVSSSPETAREILCSPAFADRPPKESAYELLFHRAMGFAPYGDYWRNLRRIAASHFFSRRRIEAAAGGRRAIGEKMVAEVLASTGANGDVKLRRILHLGSLNHVMWTVFGRTFEFSGSSGEGRRLAEMVEEGYELLGVLNWGDHLPFLRWLDLQGVRRRCQKLVSQVNEFVGKIIEEHRDKGRTMKSGDEDDGDFVDALLGSQEENRLTDSDMIAVLW
;
A
#
# COMPACT_ATOMS: atom_id res chain seq x y z
N MET A 1 3.25 45.30 22.24
CA MET A 1 2.07 45.32 21.36
C MET A 1 2.36 46.20 20.15
N ALA A 2 2.82 45.61 19.05
CA ALA A 2 2.69 46.12 17.69
C ALA A 2 3.28 45.07 16.72
N SER A 3 2.58 44.84 15.61
CA SER A 3 3.07 44.26 14.36
C SER A 3 3.32 42.73 14.29
N MET A 4 2.25 41.95 14.07
CA MET A 4 2.30 40.64 13.41
C MET A 4 1.03 40.35 12.57
N MET A 5 0.37 41.40 12.07
CA MET A 5 -0.72 41.28 11.10
C MET A 5 -0.34 42.10 9.88
N ASP A 6 -0.63 41.54 8.70
CA ASP A 6 -0.60 42.18 7.37
C ASP A 6 0.54 41.79 6.43
N SER A 7 0.74 40.49 6.20
CA SER A 7 1.49 40.00 5.02
C SER A 7 0.71 39.04 4.12
N THR A 8 -0.61 38.93 4.26
CA THR A 8 -1.46 37.98 3.50
C THR A 8 -2.52 38.64 2.62
N TRP A 9 -2.66 39.97 2.66
CA TRP A 9 -3.66 40.71 1.86
C TRP A 9 -3.50 40.55 0.35
N TRP A 10 -2.28 40.31 -0.15
CA TRP A 10 -2.04 40.05 -1.57
C TRP A 10 -2.71 38.76 -2.06
N MET A 11 -2.94 37.75 -1.19
CA MET A 11 -3.69 36.55 -1.56
C MET A 11 -5.18 36.84 -1.81
N LEU A 12 -5.74 37.87 -1.14
CA LEU A 12 -7.10 38.36 -1.38
C LEU A 12 -7.20 39.28 -2.61
N ALA A 13 -6.07 39.77 -3.14
CA ALA A 13 -6.02 40.59 -4.35
C ALA A 13 -5.91 39.77 -5.66
N ILE A 14 -5.59 38.48 -5.56
CA ILE A 14 -5.52 37.58 -6.72
C ILE A 14 -6.88 37.48 -7.45
N PRO A 15 -8.04 37.34 -6.76
CA PRO A 15 -9.34 37.32 -7.43
C PRO A 15 -9.74 38.68 -8.01
N LEU A 16 -9.37 39.79 -7.37
CA LEU A 16 -9.72 41.15 -7.82
C LEU A 16 -8.92 41.63 -9.03
N SER A 17 -7.73 41.07 -9.27
CA SER A 17 -6.91 41.43 -10.43
C SER A 17 -7.44 40.83 -11.74
N PHE A 18 -8.27 39.78 -11.67
CA PHE A 18 -8.89 39.15 -12.83
C PHE A 18 -10.15 39.88 -13.32
N THR A 19 -10.78 40.71 -12.50
CA THR A 19 -12.02 41.42 -12.84
C THR A 19 -11.80 42.78 -13.50
N SER A 20 -10.58 43.31 -13.48
CA SER A 20 -10.25 44.66 -13.99
C SER A 20 -9.49 44.69 -15.33
N SER A 21 -9.22 43.54 -15.96
CA SER A 21 -8.53 43.52 -17.26
C SER A 21 -9.51 43.74 -18.43
N PRO A 22 -9.15 44.54 -19.46
CA PRO A 22 -10.01 44.81 -20.63
C PRO A 22 -10.19 43.61 -21.58
N LEU A 23 -9.55 42.48 -21.26
CA LEU A 23 -9.55 41.25 -22.01
C LEU A 23 -10.79 40.42 -21.67
N SER A 24 -11.51 39.92 -22.67
CA SER A 24 -12.64 39.03 -22.44
C SER A 24 -12.18 37.78 -21.69
N LEU A 25 -13.06 37.22 -20.86
CA LEU A 25 -12.82 35.96 -20.13
C LEU A 25 -12.23 34.86 -21.05
N THR A 26 -12.70 34.80 -22.29
CA THR A 26 -12.22 33.86 -23.33
C THR A 26 -10.75 34.09 -23.71
N THR A 27 -10.31 35.34 -23.83
CA THR A 27 -8.90 35.67 -24.11
C THR A 27 -8.00 35.39 -22.92
N GLN A 28 -8.46 35.59 -21.69
CA GLN A 28 -7.72 35.20 -20.49
C GLN A 28 -7.50 33.68 -20.43
N PHE A 29 -8.55 32.88 -20.69
CA PHE A 29 -8.42 31.43 -20.77
C PHE A 29 -7.47 30.99 -21.88
N LEU A 30 -7.53 31.62 -23.05
CA LEU A 30 -6.63 31.32 -24.16
C LEU A 30 -5.17 31.62 -23.81
N ILE A 31 -4.90 32.77 -23.18
CA ILE A 31 -3.54 33.13 -22.74
C ILE A 31 -3.02 32.13 -21.71
N LEU A 32 -3.83 31.75 -20.72
CA LEU A 32 -3.46 30.76 -19.72
C LEU A 32 -3.22 29.38 -20.36
N PHE A 33 -4.03 28.98 -21.33
CA PHE A 33 -3.86 27.74 -22.07
C PHE A 33 -2.57 27.73 -22.89
N LEU A 34 -2.29 28.81 -23.64
CA LEU A 34 -1.06 28.93 -24.43
C LEU A 34 0.17 28.96 -23.53
N ALA A 35 0.13 29.68 -22.41
CA ALA A 35 1.19 29.68 -21.41
C ALA A 35 1.43 28.27 -20.83
N PHE A 36 0.35 27.54 -20.55
CA PHE A 36 0.43 26.16 -20.07
C PHE A 36 1.03 25.21 -21.11
N VAL A 37 0.65 25.33 -22.38
CA VAL A 37 1.22 24.55 -23.48
C VAL A 37 2.71 24.89 -23.69
N ALA A 38 3.07 26.17 -23.69
CA ALA A 38 4.47 26.59 -23.79
C ALA A 38 5.31 26.05 -22.63
N LEU A 39 4.78 26.09 -21.41
CA LEU A 39 5.41 25.51 -20.22
C LEU A 39 5.59 24.00 -20.36
N ALA A 40 4.58 23.29 -20.88
CA ALA A 40 4.66 21.84 -21.15
C ALA A 40 5.76 21.47 -22.14
N LEU A 41 5.95 22.28 -23.19
CA LEU A 41 6.98 22.06 -24.21
C LEU A 41 8.40 22.33 -23.70
N PHE A 42 8.55 23.13 -22.64
CA PHE A 42 9.87 23.45 -22.06
C PHE A 42 10.38 22.38 -21.08
N PHE A 43 9.54 21.43 -20.66
CA PHE A 43 9.98 20.39 -19.73
C PHE A 43 10.78 19.27 -20.42
N PRO A 44 11.86 18.79 -19.79
CA PRO A 44 12.67 17.71 -20.35
C PRO A 44 11.91 16.38 -20.37
N PRO A 45 12.41 15.39 -21.15
CA PRO A 45 11.89 14.03 -21.12
C PRO A 45 11.85 13.52 -19.67
N GLY A 46 10.68 13.03 -19.26
CA GLY A 46 10.40 12.59 -17.90
C GLY A 46 9.68 13.62 -17.01
N GLY A 47 9.54 14.88 -17.42
CA GLY A 47 8.72 15.89 -16.75
C GLY A 47 9.44 16.75 -15.71
N LEU A 48 8.68 17.59 -14.99
CA LEU A 48 9.21 18.63 -14.10
C LEU A 48 10.11 18.05 -12.98
N ALA A 49 9.77 16.89 -12.42
CA ALA A 49 10.57 16.27 -11.35
C ALA A 49 12.00 15.92 -11.81
N TRP A 50 12.21 15.75 -13.11
CA TRP A 50 13.50 15.44 -13.73
C TRP A 50 14.21 16.70 -14.28
N SER A 51 13.57 17.86 -14.33
CA SER A 51 14.20 19.07 -14.89
C SER A 51 15.37 19.60 -14.06
N LEU A 52 15.32 19.39 -12.75
CA LEU A 52 16.38 19.76 -11.82
C LEU A 52 17.59 18.81 -11.87
N ARG A 53 17.46 17.65 -12.54
CA ARG A 53 18.51 16.64 -12.66
C ARG A 53 18.53 16.15 -14.10
N ARG A 54 19.40 16.73 -14.93
CA ARG A 54 19.63 16.30 -16.32
C ARG A 54 19.73 14.77 -16.37
N SER A 55 18.66 14.12 -16.80
CA SER A 55 18.60 12.67 -16.95
C SER A 55 18.63 12.37 -18.44
N PRO A 56 19.56 11.54 -18.92
CA PRO A 56 19.59 11.11 -20.31
C PRO A 56 18.49 10.08 -20.64
N LEU A 57 17.66 9.71 -19.65
CA LEU A 57 16.67 8.66 -19.79
C LEU A 57 15.47 9.10 -20.63
N ARG A 58 15.00 8.18 -21.48
CA ARG A 58 13.81 8.39 -22.31
C ARG A 58 12.54 8.22 -21.49
N GLY A 59 11.53 9.04 -21.77
CA GLY A 59 10.20 8.82 -21.24
C GLY A 59 9.25 10.00 -21.46
N PRO A 60 7.96 9.81 -21.14
CA PRO A 60 6.93 10.81 -21.39
C PRO A 60 7.14 12.06 -20.52
N ALA A 61 6.93 13.24 -21.10
CA ALA A 61 7.06 14.52 -20.39
C ALA A 61 5.94 14.75 -19.36
N GLY A 62 4.76 14.14 -19.56
CA GLY A 62 3.60 14.32 -18.69
C GLY A 62 3.01 15.73 -18.74
N ILE A 63 2.05 15.99 -17.86
CA ILE A 63 1.38 17.29 -17.70
C ILE A 63 2.24 18.19 -16.79
N PRO A 64 2.36 19.51 -17.03
CA PRO A 64 2.99 20.43 -16.09
C PRO A 64 2.51 20.22 -14.64
N LEU A 65 3.46 20.22 -13.68
CA LEU A 65 3.26 20.00 -12.23
C LEU A 65 2.76 18.61 -11.81
N PHE A 66 1.86 17.99 -12.56
CA PHE A 66 1.22 16.71 -12.24
C PHE A 66 1.90 15.50 -12.86
N GLY A 67 2.74 15.69 -13.87
CA GLY A 67 3.39 14.61 -14.61
C GLY A 67 2.35 13.64 -15.21
N CYS A 68 2.55 12.35 -14.99
CA CYS A 68 1.66 11.28 -15.43
C CYS A 68 0.62 10.88 -14.36
N LEU A 69 0.41 11.70 -13.32
CA LEU A 69 -0.46 11.36 -12.19
C LEU A 69 -1.89 10.94 -12.59
N PRO A 70 -2.60 11.64 -13.50
CA PRO A 70 -3.96 11.22 -13.89
C PRO A 70 -3.99 9.84 -14.54
N VAL A 71 -2.97 9.50 -15.33
CA VAL A 71 -2.85 8.20 -15.97
C VAL A 71 -2.51 7.11 -14.95
N MET A 72 -1.64 7.43 -14.00
CA MET A 72 -1.25 6.52 -12.92
C MET A 72 -2.38 6.27 -11.92
N ALA A 73 -3.31 7.22 -11.76
CA ALA A 73 -4.53 7.08 -10.97
C ALA A 73 -5.64 6.29 -11.67
N SER A 74 -5.43 5.84 -12.92
CA SER A 74 -6.39 4.99 -13.63
C SER A 74 -6.44 3.57 -13.04
N ALA A 75 -7.45 2.79 -13.43
CA ALA A 75 -7.60 1.40 -12.98
C ALA A 75 -6.51 0.44 -13.53
N THR A 76 -5.83 0.78 -14.62
CA THR A 76 -4.85 -0.12 -15.28
C THR A 76 -3.55 0.58 -15.66
N PRO A 77 -2.82 1.18 -14.70
CA PRO A 77 -1.61 1.96 -14.98
C PRO A 77 -0.50 1.10 -15.61
N HIS A 78 -0.42 -0.18 -15.23
CA HIS A 78 0.54 -1.14 -15.80
C HIS A 78 0.38 -1.34 -17.32
N ARG A 79 -0.85 -1.27 -17.85
CA ARG A 79 -1.09 -1.39 -19.31
C ARG A 79 -0.56 -0.17 -20.05
N TRP A 80 -0.79 1.02 -19.50
CA TRP A 80 -0.25 2.25 -20.04
C TRP A 80 1.29 2.24 -20.01
N LEU A 81 1.89 1.86 -18.88
CA LEU A 81 3.35 1.74 -18.75
C LEU A 81 3.95 0.82 -19.83
N SER A 82 3.34 -0.35 -20.04
CA SER A 82 3.80 -1.30 -21.05
C SER A 82 3.65 -0.75 -22.47
N ALA A 83 2.54 -0.09 -22.79
CA ALA A 83 2.33 0.51 -24.11
C ALA A 83 3.31 1.66 -24.38
N THR A 84 3.54 2.53 -23.39
CA THR A 84 4.44 3.69 -23.50
C THR A 84 5.90 3.27 -23.59
N ALA A 85 6.34 2.26 -22.82
CA ALA A 85 7.69 1.74 -22.92
C ALA A 85 8.00 1.19 -24.33
N ARG A 86 7.03 0.51 -24.96
CA ARG A 86 7.15 0.04 -26.35
C ARG A 86 7.18 1.21 -27.34
N SER A 87 6.25 2.16 -27.24
CA SER A 87 6.15 3.27 -28.20
C SER A 87 7.38 4.17 -28.20
N LEU A 88 8.01 4.36 -27.03
CA LEU A 88 9.23 5.16 -26.88
C LEU A 88 10.53 4.37 -27.09
N SER A 89 10.43 3.07 -27.40
CA SER A 89 11.59 2.16 -27.47
C SER A 89 12.48 2.28 -26.23
N ALA A 90 11.84 2.23 -25.06
CA ALA A 90 12.44 2.42 -23.74
C ALA A 90 12.07 1.23 -22.82
N LEU A 91 12.28 0.01 -23.32
CA LEU A 91 11.95 -1.22 -22.59
C LEU A 91 12.91 -1.48 -21.43
N ASP A 92 14.19 -1.15 -21.57
CA ASP A 92 15.18 -1.37 -20.52
C ASP A 92 14.93 -0.44 -19.34
N VAL A 93 14.90 0.87 -19.62
CA VAL A 93 14.70 1.92 -18.62
C VAL A 93 13.86 3.05 -19.24
N MET A 94 12.72 3.33 -18.62
CA MET A 94 11.86 4.48 -18.91
C MET A 94 11.73 5.36 -17.67
N SER A 95 11.90 6.68 -17.82
CA SER A 95 11.75 7.64 -16.72
C SER A 95 10.57 8.57 -16.93
N PHE A 96 9.79 8.82 -15.88
CA PHE A 96 8.71 9.80 -15.89
C PHE A 96 8.46 10.36 -14.48
N SER A 97 7.59 11.36 -14.40
CA SER A 97 7.18 11.97 -13.13
C SER A 97 5.74 11.62 -12.77
N VAL A 98 5.48 11.41 -11.49
CA VAL A 98 4.13 11.37 -10.90
C VAL A 98 4.06 12.50 -9.89
N GLY A 99 3.35 13.58 -10.23
CA GLY A 99 3.51 14.85 -9.52
C GLY A 99 4.96 15.31 -9.52
N LEU A 100 5.52 15.51 -8.32
CA LEU A 100 6.93 15.84 -8.10
C LEU A 100 7.81 14.60 -7.80
N THR A 101 7.24 13.40 -7.85
CA THR A 101 7.98 12.13 -7.64
C THR A 101 8.61 11.66 -8.95
N ARG A 102 9.89 11.33 -8.90
CA ARG A 102 10.62 10.71 -10.01
C ARG A 102 10.39 9.20 -10.00
N VAL A 103 9.98 8.66 -11.13
CA VAL A 103 9.70 7.23 -11.31
C VAL A 103 10.54 6.69 -12.46
N VAL A 104 11.12 5.51 -12.24
CA VAL A 104 11.82 4.73 -13.25
C VAL A 104 11.13 3.37 -13.34
N VAL A 105 10.88 2.92 -14.56
CA VAL A 105 10.25 1.63 -14.85
C VAL A 105 11.12 0.86 -15.84
N SER A 106 11.26 -0.42 -15.58
CA SER A 106 11.86 -1.37 -16.51
C SER A 106 10.82 -2.39 -16.97
N SER A 107 10.88 -2.74 -18.26
CA SER A 107 10.07 -3.78 -18.91
C SER A 107 10.94 -4.88 -19.55
N SER A 108 12.24 -4.92 -19.23
CA SER A 108 13.20 -5.93 -19.68
C SER A 108 13.56 -6.88 -18.52
N PRO A 109 13.62 -8.21 -18.76
CA PRO A 109 14.09 -9.17 -17.76
C PRO A 109 15.50 -8.91 -17.26
N GLU A 110 16.40 -8.46 -18.13
CA GLU A 110 17.82 -8.21 -17.84
C GLU A 110 17.95 -7.06 -16.82
N THR A 111 17.30 -5.93 -17.10
CA THR A 111 17.33 -4.77 -16.20
C THR A 111 16.53 -5.04 -14.92
N ALA A 112 15.42 -5.78 -15.00
CA ALA A 112 14.68 -6.21 -13.82
C ALA A 112 15.54 -7.06 -12.88
N ARG A 113 16.38 -7.95 -13.42
CA ARG A 113 17.33 -8.73 -12.62
C ARG A 113 18.34 -7.83 -11.90
N GLU A 114 18.91 -6.84 -12.58
CA GLU A 114 19.84 -5.89 -11.97
C GLU A 114 19.21 -5.11 -10.82
N ILE A 115 17.96 -4.64 -10.99
CA ILE A 115 17.23 -3.92 -9.96
C ILE A 115 16.90 -4.83 -8.78
N LEU A 116 16.35 -6.03 -9.03
CA LEU A 116 15.85 -6.92 -7.97
C LEU A 116 16.97 -7.63 -7.21
N CYS A 117 18.14 -7.85 -7.82
CA CYS A 117 19.28 -8.51 -7.17
C CYS A 117 20.26 -7.53 -6.51
N SER A 118 20.13 -6.22 -6.74
CA SER A 118 21.04 -5.23 -6.17
C SER A 118 20.53 -4.70 -4.81
N PRO A 119 21.39 -4.67 -3.77
CA PRO A 119 21.01 -4.08 -2.48
C PRO A 119 20.75 -2.57 -2.57
N ALA A 120 21.22 -1.89 -3.63
CA ALA A 120 20.99 -0.46 -3.83
C ALA A 120 19.51 -0.11 -4.08
N PHE A 121 18.68 -1.10 -4.46
CA PHE A 121 17.24 -0.93 -4.69
C PHE A 121 16.40 -1.74 -3.70
N ALA A 122 16.97 -2.12 -2.54
CA ALA A 122 16.27 -2.92 -1.54
C ALA A 122 15.15 -2.13 -0.84
N ASP A 123 15.33 -0.82 -0.67
CA ASP A 123 14.37 0.05 0.02
C ASP A 123 13.09 0.29 -0.78
N ARG A 124 12.02 0.62 -0.06
CA ARG A 124 10.74 1.02 -0.63
C ARG A 124 10.55 2.53 -0.46
N PRO A 125 10.03 3.23 -1.49
CA PRO A 125 9.65 4.63 -1.33
C PRO A 125 8.61 4.78 -0.20
N PRO A 126 8.73 5.81 0.66
CA PRO A 126 7.77 6.03 1.73
C PRO A 126 6.40 6.37 1.12
N LYS A 127 5.36 5.67 1.58
CA LYS A 127 3.96 5.89 1.20
C LYS A 127 3.17 6.26 2.46
N GLU A 128 2.38 7.32 2.43
CA GLU A 128 1.65 7.79 3.62
C GLU A 128 0.68 6.73 4.16
N SER A 129 -0.03 5.98 3.30
CA SER A 129 -0.88 4.88 3.80
C SER A 129 -0.09 3.72 4.40
N ALA A 130 1.08 3.37 3.84
CA ALA A 130 1.93 2.35 4.45
C ALA A 130 2.55 2.85 5.77
N TYR A 131 2.85 4.14 5.87
CA TYR A 131 3.34 4.76 7.09
C TYR A 131 2.29 4.70 8.20
N GLU A 132 1.08 5.19 7.92
CA GLU A 132 0.00 5.28 8.91
C GLU A 132 -0.49 3.88 9.30
N LEU A 133 -0.63 2.94 8.36
CA LEU A 133 -1.17 1.60 8.64
C LEU A 133 -0.17 0.65 9.30
N LEU A 134 1.13 0.78 9.00
CA LEU A 134 2.13 -0.26 9.28
C LEU A 134 3.38 0.26 10.00
N PHE A 135 3.35 1.51 10.48
CA PHE A 135 4.32 2.11 11.40
C PHE A 135 5.82 2.00 11.01
N HIS A 136 6.15 1.85 9.72
CA HIS A 136 7.49 1.48 9.23
C HIS A 136 8.05 0.15 9.76
N ARG A 137 7.26 -0.63 10.49
CA ARG A 137 7.72 -1.83 11.20
C ARG A 137 7.26 -3.11 10.50
N ALA A 138 6.24 -3.05 9.64
CA ALA A 138 5.84 -4.20 8.83
C ALA A 138 6.91 -4.63 7.83
N MET A 139 7.06 -5.95 7.67
CA MET A 139 8.08 -6.57 6.81
C MET A 139 8.03 -6.10 5.34
N GLY A 140 6.85 -5.73 4.85
CA GLY A 140 6.65 -5.29 3.46
C GLY A 140 7.19 -3.89 3.15
N PHE A 141 7.33 -3.02 4.17
CA PHE A 141 7.65 -1.59 4.00
C PHE A 141 8.78 -1.09 4.92
N ALA A 142 9.29 -1.92 5.83
CA ALA A 142 10.45 -1.57 6.64
C ALA A 142 11.70 -1.37 5.77
N PRO A 143 12.53 -0.35 6.06
CA PRO A 143 13.77 -0.11 5.34
C PRO A 143 14.74 -1.28 5.53
N TYR A 144 15.61 -1.47 4.54
CA TYR A 144 16.59 -2.53 4.57
C TYR A 144 17.60 -2.31 5.71
N GLY A 145 17.77 -3.32 6.56
CA GLY A 145 18.63 -3.26 7.73
C GLY A 145 18.48 -4.49 8.60
N ASP A 146 19.13 -4.51 9.77
CA ASP A 146 19.15 -5.69 10.65
C ASP A 146 17.76 -6.07 11.16
N TYR A 147 16.93 -5.08 11.49
CA TYR A 147 15.53 -5.28 11.86
C TYR A 147 14.76 -6.05 10.76
N TRP A 148 14.80 -5.56 9.52
CA TRP A 148 14.12 -6.19 8.39
C TRP A 148 14.66 -7.60 8.10
N ARG A 149 15.98 -7.80 8.18
CA ARG A 149 16.62 -9.11 7.99
C ARG A 149 16.20 -10.10 9.06
N ASN A 150 16.12 -9.67 10.32
CA ASN A 150 15.69 -10.50 11.44
C ASN A 150 14.23 -10.93 11.28
N LEU A 151 13.33 -10.00 10.97
CA LEU A 151 11.93 -10.32 10.67
C LEU A 151 11.81 -11.34 9.52
N ARG A 152 12.55 -11.13 8.42
CA ARG A 152 12.59 -12.07 7.28
C ARG A 152 13.07 -13.46 7.70
N ARG A 153 14.07 -13.53 8.58
CA ARG A 153 14.58 -14.80 9.11
C ARG A 153 13.51 -15.53 9.92
N ILE A 154 12.82 -14.82 10.84
CA ILE A 154 11.75 -15.38 11.67
C ILE A 154 10.61 -15.90 10.79
N ALA A 155 10.13 -15.13 9.82
CA ALA A 155 9.09 -15.61 8.91
C ALA A 155 9.56 -16.80 8.07
N ALA A 156 10.80 -16.81 7.59
CA ALA A 156 11.34 -17.92 6.82
C ALA A 156 11.41 -19.22 7.64
N SER A 157 11.80 -19.16 8.93
CA SER A 157 11.92 -20.34 9.79
C SER A 157 10.58 -20.81 10.35
N HIS A 158 9.73 -19.89 10.81
CA HIS A 158 8.52 -20.22 11.56
C HIS A 158 7.25 -20.25 10.72
N PHE A 159 7.23 -19.65 9.53
CA PHE A 159 6.03 -19.59 8.68
C PHE A 159 6.23 -20.26 7.32
N PHE A 160 7.33 -19.91 6.62
CA PHE A 160 7.59 -20.41 5.26
C PHE A 160 8.50 -21.64 5.20
N SER A 161 8.84 -22.26 6.34
CA SER A 161 9.66 -23.46 6.35
C SER A 161 8.87 -24.67 5.85
N ARG A 162 9.55 -25.61 5.20
CA ARG A 162 8.93 -26.82 4.66
C ARG A 162 8.11 -27.57 5.71
N ARG A 163 8.66 -27.74 6.92
CA ARG A 163 7.98 -28.39 8.05
C ARG A 163 6.65 -27.70 8.38
N ARG A 164 6.64 -26.35 8.47
CA ARG A 164 5.45 -25.57 8.80
C ARG A 164 4.41 -25.61 7.68
N ILE A 165 4.84 -25.57 6.42
CA ILE A 165 3.96 -25.73 5.26
C ILE A 165 3.30 -27.12 5.27
N GLU A 166 4.05 -28.17 5.57
CA GLU A 166 3.55 -29.56 5.66
C GLU A 166 2.58 -29.74 6.84
N ALA A 167 2.92 -29.23 8.03
CA ALA A 167 2.03 -29.22 9.20
C ALA A 167 0.69 -28.51 8.90
N ALA A 168 0.76 -27.42 8.12
CA ALA A 168 -0.42 -26.66 7.73
C ALA A 168 -1.32 -27.35 6.67
N ALA A 169 -0.95 -28.54 6.17
CA ALA A 169 -1.68 -29.21 5.08
C ALA A 169 -3.11 -29.63 5.48
N GLY A 170 -3.31 -30.06 6.73
CA GLY A 170 -4.63 -30.47 7.23
C GLY A 170 -5.64 -29.30 7.21
N GLY A 171 -5.27 -28.16 7.78
CA GLY A 171 -6.12 -26.97 7.79
C GLY A 171 -6.38 -26.41 6.39
N ARG A 172 -5.38 -26.42 5.49
CA ARG A 172 -5.60 -26.04 4.09
C ARG A 172 -6.61 -26.96 3.39
N ARG A 173 -6.55 -28.27 3.63
CA ARG A 173 -7.53 -29.22 3.10
C ARG A 173 -8.93 -28.92 3.62
N ALA A 174 -9.10 -28.72 4.93
CA ALA A 174 -10.39 -28.41 5.53
C ALA A 174 -11.00 -27.10 4.99
N ILE A 175 -10.19 -26.05 4.79
CA ILE A 175 -10.64 -24.79 4.18
C ILE A 175 -11.06 -25.03 2.72
N GLY A 176 -10.29 -25.79 1.96
CA GLY A 176 -10.62 -26.15 0.58
C GLY A 176 -11.93 -26.94 0.46
N GLU A 177 -12.16 -27.91 1.35
CA GLU A 177 -13.40 -28.67 1.42
C GLU A 177 -14.60 -27.77 1.72
N LYS A 178 -14.47 -26.81 2.66
CA LYS A 178 -15.50 -25.81 2.93
C LYS A 178 -15.81 -24.95 1.72
N MET A 179 -14.79 -24.49 0.99
CA MET A 179 -14.98 -23.71 -0.24
C MET A 179 -15.73 -24.51 -1.31
N VAL A 180 -15.38 -25.79 -1.50
CA VAL A 180 -16.08 -26.67 -2.45
C VAL A 180 -17.54 -26.87 -2.04
N ALA A 181 -17.80 -27.09 -0.75
CA ALA A 181 -19.16 -27.22 -0.24
C ALA A 181 -19.99 -25.95 -0.48
N GLU A 182 -19.41 -24.75 -0.28
CA GLU A 182 -20.08 -23.47 -0.53
C GLU A 182 -20.38 -23.25 -2.02
N VAL A 183 -19.46 -23.66 -2.91
CA VAL A 183 -19.70 -23.64 -4.37
C VAL A 183 -20.89 -24.53 -4.71
N LEU A 184 -20.90 -25.79 -4.26
CA LEU A 184 -21.97 -26.74 -4.53
C LEU A 184 -23.33 -26.27 -4.01
N ALA A 185 -23.37 -25.72 -2.79
CA ALA A 185 -24.58 -25.15 -2.21
C ALA A 185 -25.11 -23.95 -3.01
N SER A 186 -24.21 -23.08 -3.48
CA SER A 186 -24.58 -21.91 -4.28
C SER A 186 -25.12 -22.30 -5.66
N THR A 187 -24.52 -23.30 -6.30
CA THR A 187 -25.00 -23.85 -7.57
C THR A 187 -26.41 -24.42 -7.44
N GLY A 188 -26.69 -25.15 -6.35
CA GLY A 188 -28.01 -25.75 -6.09
C GLY A 188 -29.12 -24.74 -5.82
N ALA A 189 -28.79 -23.55 -5.30
CA ALA A 189 -29.79 -22.54 -4.94
C ALA A 189 -30.14 -21.58 -6.09
N ASN A 190 -29.14 -21.03 -6.80
CA ASN A 190 -29.32 -19.90 -7.72
C ASN A 190 -28.75 -20.13 -9.13
N GLY A 191 -28.11 -21.29 -9.40
CA GLY A 191 -27.45 -21.58 -10.69
C GLY A 191 -26.12 -20.84 -10.92
N ASP A 192 -25.94 -19.67 -10.31
CA ASP A 192 -24.74 -18.83 -10.45
C ASP A 192 -23.91 -18.77 -9.15
N VAL A 193 -22.58 -18.85 -9.28
CA VAL A 193 -21.64 -18.83 -8.15
C VAL A 193 -20.70 -17.62 -8.22
N LYS A 194 -20.70 -16.79 -7.16
CA LYS A 194 -19.77 -15.66 -7.02
C LYS A 194 -18.41 -16.11 -6.47
N LEU A 195 -17.59 -16.73 -7.32
CA LEU A 195 -16.33 -17.37 -6.91
C LEU A 195 -15.33 -16.42 -6.22
N ARG A 196 -15.27 -15.14 -6.63
CA ARG A 196 -14.38 -14.13 -6.00
C ARG A 196 -14.59 -14.03 -4.49
N ARG A 197 -15.84 -14.07 -4.03
CA ARG A 197 -16.17 -14.01 -2.60
C ARG A 197 -15.66 -15.25 -1.87
N ILE A 198 -15.93 -16.43 -2.40
CA ILE A 198 -15.54 -17.72 -1.79
C ILE A 198 -14.00 -17.80 -1.67
N LEU A 199 -13.29 -17.45 -2.74
CA LEU A 199 -11.81 -17.43 -2.75
C LEU A 199 -11.25 -16.39 -1.77
N HIS A 200 -11.84 -15.20 -1.71
CA HIS A 200 -11.39 -14.15 -0.79
C HIS A 200 -11.55 -14.58 0.68
N LEU A 201 -12.72 -15.11 1.06
CA LEU A 201 -12.98 -15.57 2.42
C LEU A 201 -12.15 -16.81 2.78
N GLY A 202 -11.96 -17.73 1.84
CA GLY A 202 -11.08 -18.89 2.03
C GLY A 202 -9.62 -18.48 2.26
N SER A 203 -9.12 -17.53 1.46
CA SER A 203 -7.77 -16.96 1.63
C SER A 203 -7.62 -16.27 2.98
N LEU A 204 -8.59 -15.44 3.36
CA LEU A 204 -8.58 -14.76 4.66
C LEU A 204 -8.60 -15.75 5.82
N ASN A 205 -9.47 -16.78 5.78
CA ASN A 205 -9.48 -17.84 6.79
C ASN A 205 -8.17 -18.62 6.86
N HIS A 206 -7.53 -18.85 5.71
CA HIS A 206 -6.23 -19.51 5.68
C HIS A 206 -5.15 -18.68 6.36
N VAL A 207 -5.09 -17.37 6.08
CA VAL A 207 -4.17 -16.45 6.75
C VAL A 207 -4.47 -16.40 8.24
N MET A 208 -5.74 -16.23 8.64
CA MET A 208 -6.10 -16.17 10.06
C MET A 208 -5.72 -17.44 10.82
N TRP A 209 -5.91 -18.60 10.20
CA TRP A 209 -5.58 -19.86 10.83
C TRP A 209 -4.07 -20.07 10.93
N THR A 210 -3.32 -19.75 9.88
CA THR A 210 -1.87 -20.00 9.86
C THR A 210 -1.10 -18.97 10.69
N VAL A 211 -1.57 -17.73 10.73
CA VAL A 211 -0.90 -16.63 11.43
C VAL A 211 -1.33 -16.55 12.89
N PHE A 212 -2.64 -16.62 13.16
CA PHE A 212 -3.24 -16.36 14.47
C PHE A 212 -3.90 -17.59 15.12
N GLY A 213 -3.78 -18.77 14.50
CA GLY A 213 -4.36 -20.00 15.04
C GLY A 213 -5.89 -20.04 15.05
N ARG A 214 -6.56 -19.12 14.33
CA ARG A 214 -8.02 -18.92 14.39
C ARG A 214 -8.70 -19.04 13.03
N THR A 215 -9.87 -19.65 13.02
CA THR A 215 -10.78 -19.59 11.87
C THR A 215 -12.00 -18.77 12.24
N PHE A 216 -12.52 -18.00 11.29
CA PHE A 216 -13.70 -17.16 11.48
C PHE A 216 -14.85 -17.60 10.58
N GLU A 217 -16.06 -17.48 11.09
CA GLU A 217 -17.27 -17.60 10.28
C GLU A 217 -17.61 -16.23 9.67
N PHE A 218 -17.64 -16.18 8.34
CA PHE A 218 -17.90 -14.96 7.58
C PHE A 218 -19.33 -14.88 7.00
N SER A 219 -20.15 -15.91 7.21
CA SER A 219 -21.50 -16.02 6.67
C SER A 219 -22.58 -15.32 7.51
N GLY A 220 -22.27 -14.91 8.75
CA GLY A 220 -23.18 -14.21 9.66
C GLY A 220 -23.30 -12.69 9.43
N SER A 221 -24.43 -12.10 9.81
CA SER A 221 -24.70 -10.66 9.65
C SER A 221 -23.98 -9.75 10.65
N SER A 222 -23.54 -10.27 11.81
CA SER A 222 -22.94 -9.46 12.90
C SER A 222 -21.85 -10.23 13.68
N GLY A 223 -20.86 -10.78 12.99
CA GLY A 223 -19.76 -11.55 13.62
C GLY A 223 -18.39 -10.87 13.55
N GLU A 224 -17.48 -11.31 14.42
CA GLU A 224 -16.07 -10.90 14.47
C GLU A 224 -15.36 -11.09 13.12
N GLY A 225 -15.69 -12.17 12.39
CA GLY A 225 -15.19 -12.42 11.04
C GLY A 225 -15.60 -11.35 10.03
N ARG A 226 -16.83 -10.83 10.11
CA ARG A 226 -17.26 -9.75 9.20
C ARG A 226 -16.46 -8.47 9.45
N ARG A 227 -16.28 -8.10 10.73
CA ARG A 227 -15.45 -6.94 11.11
C ARG A 227 -14.03 -7.09 10.57
N LEU A 228 -13.44 -8.29 10.70
CA LEU A 228 -12.13 -8.59 10.12
C LEU A 228 -12.11 -8.42 8.60
N ALA A 229 -13.08 -8.99 7.88
CA ALA A 229 -13.14 -8.88 6.42
C ALA A 229 -13.26 -7.40 5.96
N GLU A 230 -14.07 -6.60 6.64
CA GLU A 230 -14.22 -5.17 6.36
C GLU A 230 -12.91 -4.40 6.61
N MET A 231 -12.21 -4.68 7.73
CA MET A 231 -10.91 -4.06 8.03
C MET A 231 -9.85 -4.43 6.97
N VAL A 232 -9.80 -5.70 6.55
CA VAL A 232 -8.84 -6.18 5.54
C VAL A 232 -9.15 -5.57 4.17
N GLU A 233 -10.42 -5.50 3.78
CA GLU A 233 -10.84 -4.85 2.53
C GLU A 233 -10.47 -3.36 2.52
N GLU A 234 -10.74 -2.62 3.61
CA GLU A 234 -10.34 -1.22 3.73
C GLU A 234 -8.81 -1.05 3.71
N GLY A 235 -8.06 -1.94 4.37
CA GLY A 235 -6.60 -1.93 4.34
C GLY A 235 -6.04 -2.09 2.92
N TYR A 236 -6.54 -3.05 2.16
CA TYR A 236 -6.14 -3.25 0.76
C TYR A 236 -6.52 -2.06 -0.13
N GLU A 237 -7.69 -1.45 0.09
CA GLU A 237 -8.09 -0.25 -0.65
C GLU A 237 -7.13 0.91 -0.38
N LEU A 238 -6.84 1.21 0.89
CA LEU A 238 -5.95 2.32 1.29
C LEU A 238 -4.49 2.10 0.83
N LEU A 239 -4.02 0.85 0.82
CA LEU A 239 -2.72 0.50 0.26
C LEU A 239 -2.71 0.54 -1.28
N GLY A 240 -3.85 0.33 -1.94
CA GLY A 240 -3.98 0.36 -3.40
C GLY A 240 -4.13 1.76 -3.99
N VAL A 241 -4.71 2.70 -3.25
CA VAL A 241 -4.95 4.07 -3.72
C VAL A 241 -3.63 4.82 -3.97
N LEU A 242 -3.56 5.51 -5.11
CA LEU A 242 -2.53 6.52 -5.37
C LEU A 242 -2.91 7.79 -4.62
N ASN A 243 -2.22 8.04 -3.50
CA ASN A 243 -2.44 9.23 -2.68
C ASN A 243 -1.73 10.44 -3.31
N TRP A 244 -2.46 11.51 -3.56
CA TRP A 244 -1.92 12.74 -4.13
C TRP A 244 -0.95 13.41 -3.16
N GLY A 245 -1.17 13.27 -1.86
CA GLY A 245 -0.27 13.79 -0.83
C GLY A 245 1.15 13.22 -0.90
N ASP A 246 1.31 11.99 -1.38
CA ASP A 246 2.63 11.35 -1.57
C ASP A 246 3.42 11.97 -2.72
N HIS A 247 2.71 12.51 -3.73
CA HIS A 247 3.32 13.00 -4.97
C HIS A 247 3.33 14.52 -5.09
N LEU A 248 2.47 15.21 -4.34
CA LEU A 248 2.31 16.66 -4.32
C LEU A 248 2.40 17.16 -2.87
N PRO A 249 3.61 17.46 -2.37
CA PRO A 249 3.86 17.81 -0.97
C PRO A 249 3.00 18.97 -0.45
N PHE A 250 2.66 19.93 -1.31
CA PHE A 250 1.82 21.08 -0.97
C PHE A 250 0.35 20.71 -0.71
N LEU A 251 -0.11 19.53 -1.15
CA LEU A 251 -1.46 19.01 -0.87
C LEU A 251 -1.50 18.04 0.32
N ARG A 252 -0.34 17.62 0.84
CA ARG A 252 -0.24 16.58 1.88
C ARG A 252 -1.04 16.94 3.14
N TRP A 253 -0.98 18.19 3.57
CA TRP A 253 -1.68 18.64 4.78
C TRP A 253 -3.21 18.62 4.65
N LEU A 254 -3.76 18.74 3.43
CA LEU A 254 -5.19 18.80 3.16
C LEU A 254 -5.87 17.43 3.27
N ASP A 255 -5.15 16.33 3.02
CA ASP A 255 -5.72 14.97 2.95
C ASP A 255 -6.97 14.91 2.06
N LEU A 256 -6.85 15.39 0.81
CA LEU A 256 -7.98 15.55 -0.12
C LEU A 256 -8.71 14.24 -0.42
N GLN A 257 -8.01 13.11 -0.37
CA GLN A 257 -8.58 11.78 -0.57
C GLN A 257 -9.03 11.11 0.74
N GLY A 258 -8.81 11.75 1.90
CA GLY A 258 -9.15 11.20 3.21
C GLY A 258 -8.35 9.96 3.62
N VAL A 259 -7.24 9.65 2.93
CA VAL A 259 -6.44 8.44 3.13
C VAL A 259 -5.91 8.40 4.55
N ARG A 260 -5.34 9.50 5.03
CA ARG A 260 -4.74 9.56 6.38
C ARG A 260 -5.81 9.36 7.45
N ARG A 261 -6.96 10.05 7.37
CA ARG A 261 -8.06 9.87 8.34
C ARG A 261 -8.60 8.44 8.36
N ARG A 262 -8.77 7.82 7.19
CA ARG A 262 -9.22 6.42 7.09
C ARG A 262 -8.19 5.46 7.66
N CYS A 263 -6.90 5.67 7.39
CA CYS A 263 -5.82 4.87 7.99
C CYS A 263 -5.84 4.95 9.51
N GLN A 264 -5.97 6.15 10.10
CA GLN A 264 -6.01 6.32 11.56
C GLN A 264 -7.19 5.58 12.20
N LYS A 265 -8.37 5.64 11.56
CA LYS A 265 -9.54 4.89 12.01
C LYS A 265 -9.29 3.38 11.94
N LEU A 266 -8.75 2.89 10.83
CA LEU A 266 -8.46 1.47 10.64
C LEU A 266 -7.42 0.97 11.64
N VAL A 267 -6.33 1.70 11.84
CA VAL A 267 -5.27 1.38 12.82
C VAL A 267 -5.84 1.21 14.22
N SER A 268 -6.75 2.08 14.65
CA SER A 268 -7.41 1.92 15.95
C SER A 268 -8.17 0.61 16.06
N GLN A 269 -8.87 0.19 15.00
CA GLN A 269 -9.63 -1.06 14.99
C GLN A 269 -8.71 -2.29 14.95
N VAL A 270 -7.62 -2.20 14.19
CA VAL A 270 -6.59 -3.24 14.09
C VAL A 270 -5.88 -3.43 15.43
N ASN A 271 -5.48 -2.36 16.09
CA ASN A 271 -4.83 -2.42 17.40
C ASN A 271 -5.71 -3.10 18.44
N GLU A 272 -7.01 -2.80 18.46
CA GLU A 272 -7.98 -3.46 19.32
C GLU A 272 -8.10 -4.96 18.99
N PHE A 273 -8.26 -5.29 17.70
CA PHE A 273 -8.50 -6.65 17.24
C PHE A 273 -7.27 -7.55 17.43
N VAL A 274 -6.12 -7.16 16.89
CA VAL A 274 -4.87 -7.92 16.97
C VAL A 274 -4.33 -7.92 18.40
N GLY A 275 -4.43 -6.81 19.12
CA GLY A 275 -4.02 -6.72 20.52
C GLY A 275 -4.75 -7.71 21.41
N LYS A 276 -6.07 -7.88 21.22
CA LYS A 276 -6.85 -8.91 21.92
C LYS A 276 -6.34 -10.32 21.63
N ILE A 277 -6.03 -10.64 20.37
CA ILE A 277 -5.50 -11.95 19.99
C ILE A 277 -4.13 -12.20 20.64
N ILE A 278 -3.24 -11.19 20.66
CA ILE A 278 -1.92 -11.30 21.30
C ILE A 278 -2.06 -11.59 22.80
N GLU A 279 -2.94 -10.87 23.50
CA GLU A 279 -3.14 -11.07 24.94
C GLU A 279 -3.69 -12.47 25.24
N GLU A 280 -4.62 -12.97 24.42
CA GLU A 280 -5.12 -14.34 24.56
C GLU A 280 -4.02 -15.41 24.36
N HIS A 281 -3.03 -15.18 23.48
CA HIS A 281 -1.88 -16.08 23.33
C HIS A 281 -0.93 -16.01 24.55
N ARG A 282 -0.71 -14.80 25.10
CA ARG A 282 0.08 -14.63 26.33
C ARG A 282 -0.52 -15.39 27.50
N ASP A 283 -1.84 -15.33 27.67
CA ASP A 283 -2.52 -16.01 28.77
C ASP A 283 -2.52 -17.54 28.61
N LYS A 284 -2.62 -18.05 27.37
CA LYS A 284 -2.44 -19.47 27.07
C LYS A 284 -1.01 -19.94 27.37
N GLY A 285 0.01 -19.17 26.96
CA GLY A 285 1.40 -19.48 27.24
C GLY A 285 1.75 -19.48 28.74
N ARG A 286 1.09 -18.64 29.54
CA ARG A 286 1.23 -18.63 31.01
C ARG A 286 0.59 -19.84 31.69
N THR A 287 -0.44 -20.43 31.07
CA THR A 287 -1.21 -21.54 31.64
C THR A 287 -0.72 -22.92 31.18
N MET A 288 -0.12 -23.03 30.00
CA MET A 288 0.52 -24.26 29.51
C MET A 288 2.03 -24.27 29.79
N LYS A 289 2.48 -25.04 30.79
CA LYS A 289 3.90 -25.38 30.96
C LYS A 289 4.29 -26.47 29.95
N SER A 290 5.13 -26.08 28.98
CA SER A 290 6.11 -26.91 28.25
C SER A 290 5.72 -28.37 27.96
N GLY A 291 5.28 -28.65 26.73
CA GLY A 291 5.00 -30.03 26.30
C GLY A 291 5.08 -30.28 24.79
N ASP A 292 4.54 -29.39 23.95
CA ASP A 292 4.53 -29.58 22.50
C ASP A 292 5.09 -28.36 21.76
N GLU A 293 6.35 -28.42 21.36
CA GLU A 293 7.03 -27.37 20.57
C GLU A 293 6.49 -27.25 19.11
N ASP A 294 5.57 -28.13 18.70
CA ASP A 294 5.15 -28.25 17.29
C ASP A 294 3.75 -27.68 16.97
N ASP A 295 2.99 -27.19 17.97
CA ASP A 295 1.62 -26.68 17.77
C ASP A 295 1.49 -25.14 17.83
N GLY A 296 2.58 -24.41 18.10
CA GLY A 296 2.55 -22.95 18.16
C GLY A 296 2.37 -22.28 16.79
N ASP A 297 1.60 -21.21 16.73
CA ASP A 297 1.35 -20.42 15.52
C ASP A 297 2.39 -19.30 15.30
N PHE A 298 2.16 -18.40 14.33
CA PHE A 298 3.11 -17.33 14.06
C PHE A 298 3.14 -16.25 15.16
N VAL A 299 2.03 -16.02 15.87
CA VAL A 299 2.00 -15.13 17.04
C VAL A 299 2.89 -15.71 18.14
N ASP A 300 2.84 -17.01 18.39
CA ASP A 300 3.70 -17.67 19.38
C ASP A 300 5.19 -17.56 19.01
N ALA A 301 5.52 -17.68 17.72
CA ALA A 301 6.88 -17.48 17.25
C ALA A 301 7.38 -16.03 17.43
N LEU A 302 6.51 -15.03 17.23
CA LEU A 302 6.86 -13.62 17.48
C LEU A 302 6.99 -13.33 18.98
N LEU A 303 6.10 -13.88 19.81
CA LEU A 303 6.16 -13.74 21.27
C LEU A 303 7.43 -14.40 21.85
N GLY A 304 7.78 -15.60 21.38
CA GLY A 304 9.00 -16.31 21.81
C GLY A 304 10.29 -15.59 21.39
N SER A 305 10.24 -14.74 20.36
CA SER A 305 11.39 -13.97 19.86
C SER A 305 11.37 -12.50 20.29
N GLN A 306 10.43 -12.12 21.18
CA GLN A 306 10.18 -10.74 21.60
C GLN A 306 11.39 -10.12 22.32
N GLU A 307 11.98 -10.85 23.27
CA GLU A 307 13.12 -10.37 24.06
C GLU A 307 14.42 -10.30 23.23
N GLU A 308 14.67 -11.30 22.38
CA GLU A 308 15.87 -11.38 21.55
C GLU A 308 15.90 -10.27 20.47
N ASN A 309 14.73 -9.91 19.93
CA ASN A 309 14.62 -8.95 18.83
C ASN A 309 14.12 -7.56 19.26
N ARG A 310 13.88 -7.35 20.56
CA ARG A 310 13.34 -6.09 21.13
C ARG A 310 12.06 -5.63 20.42
N LEU A 311 11.18 -6.58 20.08
CA LEU A 311 9.90 -6.29 19.43
C LEU A 311 8.93 -5.69 20.45
N THR A 312 8.42 -4.49 20.17
CA THR A 312 7.34 -3.90 20.95
C THR A 312 5.99 -4.48 20.51
N ASP A 313 4.96 -4.35 21.34
CA ASP A 313 3.61 -4.81 21.00
C ASP A 313 3.08 -4.13 19.73
N SER A 314 3.43 -2.86 19.53
CA SER A 314 3.13 -2.13 18.29
C SER A 314 3.83 -2.73 17.06
N ASP A 315 5.02 -3.31 17.23
CA ASP A 315 5.75 -3.95 16.13
C ASP A 315 5.13 -5.28 15.77
N MET A 316 4.73 -6.06 16.77
CA MET A 316 4.03 -7.32 16.55
C MET A 316 2.71 -7.08 15.83
N ILE A 317 1.92 -6.08 16.27
CA ILE A 317 0.68 -5.72 15.58
C ILE A 317 0.97 -5.30 14.14
N ALA A 318 1.98 -4.46 13.89
CA ALA A 318 2.34 -4.03 12.55
C ALA A 318 2.87 -5.17 11.66
N VAL A 319 3.47 -6.22 12.23
CA VAL A 319 3.96 -7.39 11.49
C VAL A 319 2.84 -8.40 11.21
N LEU A 320 1.85 -8.48 12.10
CA LEU A 320 0.74 -9.41 12.00
C LEU A 320 -0.42 -8.90 11.13
N TRP A 321 -0.57 -7.58 11.02
CA TRP A 321 -1.55 -6.91 10.15
C TRP A 321 -1.09 -6.80 8.69
#